data_AF-A0A932QMH3-F1
#
_entry.id   AF-A0A932QMH3-F1
#
_cell.length_a   1.000
_cell.length_b   1.000
_cell.length_c   1.000
_cell.angle_alpha   90.00
_cell.angle_beta   90.00
_cell.angle_gamma   90.00
#
_symmetry.space_group_name_H-M   'P 1'
#
loop_
_entity.id
_entity.type
_entity.pdbx_description
1 polymer ?
#
loop_
_entity_poly.entity_id
_entity_poly.type
_entity_poly.pdbx_seq_one_letter_code
_entity_poly.pdbx_strand_id
1 'polypeptide(L)'
;MNDPFGQQPSQKKPVRTPVNDSILESLRSLGGGVGKTVTKDVVGKGASDALRSLFGSLPAQQPQGEFRPNQPIDFSKERFNPYQMRRPEVIVRPQVKREEVGMKEKIDAVRVELKALAQSVKQLRSEITNQVDQTPIDPGIYHLNFFERLRGILKILRQQIEDSRSWLLLWTGRKKKMGYWGRYKKHGTQFGLSSERTVATQAG
;
A
#
# COMPACT_ATOMS: atom_id res chain seq x y z
N MET A 1 -57.04 -31.69 19.15
CA MET A 1 -57.15 -30.45 19.93
C MET A 1 -55.88 -30.34 20.79
N ASN A 2 -55.03 -29.37 20.47
CA ASN A 2 -54.00 -28.72 21.30
C ASN A 2 -52.74 -29.48 21.76
N ASP A 3 -51.63 -29.20 21.05
CA ASP A 3 -50.30 -28.97 21.65
C ASP A 3 -50.35 -27.82 22.67
N PRO A 4 -49.40 -27.78 23.63
CA PRO A 4 -48.44 -26.68 23.59
C PRO A 4 -47.03 -27.07 24.06
N PHE A 5 -46.14 -27.39 23.12
CA PHE A 5 -44.71 -27.24 23.35
C PHE A 5 -44.34 -25.76 23.37
N GLY A 6 -43.79 -25.31 24.50
CA GLY A 6 -43.37 -23.93 24.72
C GLY A 6 -42.29 -23.49 23.74
N GLN A 7 -42.60 -22.43 22.98
CA GLN A 7 -41.66 -21.70 22.16
C GLN A 7 -40.78 -20.80 23.04
N GLN A 8 -39.46 -21.02 23.05
CA GLN A 8 -38.51 -19.99 23.44
C GLN A 8 -38.16 -19.14 22.19
N PRO A 9 -38.24 -17.81 22.24
CA PRO A 9 -37.87 -16.96 21.12
C PRO A 9 -36.34 -16.89 20.98
N SER A 10 -35.82 -17.32 19.83
CA SER A 10 -34.41 -17.12 19.48
C SER A 10 -34.15 -15.64 19.19
N GLN A 11 -33.35 -14.99 20.05
CA GLN A 11 -32.90 -13.63 19.84
C GLN A 11 -31.85 -13.61 18.72
N LYS A 12 -32.22 -13.13 17.53
CA LYS A 12 -31.28 -12.86 16.44
C LYS A 12 -30.42 -11.64 16.81
N LYS A 13 -29.12 -11.84 17.03
CA LYS A 13 -28.14 -10.75 17.19
C LYS A 13 -27.89 -10.09 15.82
N PRO A 14 -27.87 -8.75 15.71
CA PRO A 14 -27.56 -8.07 14.46
C PRO A 14 -26.09 -8.27 14.09
N VAL A 15 -25.85 -8.79 12.89
CA VAL A 15 -24.53 -8.90 12.26
C VAL A 15 -24.02 -7.50 11.98
N ARG A 16 -22.99 -7.06 12.71
CA ARG A 16 -22.24 -5.84 12.39
C ARG A 16 -21.21 -6.18 11.31
N THR A 17 -21.49 -5.80 10.08
CA THR A 17 -20.49 -5.79 9.00
C THR A 17 -19.47 -4.68 9.29
N PRO A 18 -18.16 -4.97 9.34
CA PRO A 18 -17.14 -3.93 9.35
C PRO A 18 -17.10 -3.29 7.97
N VAL A 19 -17.70 -2.10 7.86
CA VAL A 19 -17.54 -1.22 6.70
C VAL A 19 -16.12 -0.66 6.75
N ASN A 20 -15.25 -1.16 5.87
CA ASN A 20 -13.88 -0.67 5.72
C ASN A 20 -13.86 0.55 4.78
N ASP A 21 -14.36 1.70 5.24
CA ASP A 21 -14.36 2.95 4.46
C ASP A 21 -13.20 3.90 4.80
N SER A 22 -12.32 3.55 5.74
CA SER A 22 -11.37 4.50 6.34
C SER A 22 -10.29 5.07 5.40
N ILE A 23 -9.87 4.36 4.35
CA ILE A 23 -8.75 4.80 3.50
C ILE A 23 -9.23 5.54 2.24
N LEU A 24 -10.36 5.12 1.67
CA LEU A 24 -10.90 5.77 0.47
C LEU A 24 -11.63 7.06 0.82
N GLU A 25 -12.20 7.16 2.03
CA GLU A 25 -12.83 8.38 2.55
C GLU A 25 -11.80 9.45 2.97
N SER A 26 -10.63 9.02 3.46
CA SER A 26 -9.51 9.92 3.74
C SER A 26 -8.82 10.43 2.47
N LEU A 27 -8.83 9.66 1.37
CA LEU A 27 -8.37 10.13 0.06
C LEU A 27 -9.40 11.03 -0.65
N ARG A 28 -10.70 10.74 -0.50
CA ARG A 28 -11.79 11.56 -1.05
C ARG A 28 -11.88 12.93 -0.35
N SER A 29 -11.61 13.00 0.95
CA SER A 29 -11.53 14.27 1.70
C SER A 29 -10.26 15.09 1.40
N LEU A 30 -9.24 14.50 0.76
CA LEU A 30 -8.07 15.22 0.24
C LEU A 30 -8.30 15.87 -1.14
N GLY A 31 -9.38 15.50 -1.85
CA GLY A 31 -9.68 15.95 -3.21
C GLY A 31 -10.56 17.20 -3.33
N GLY A 32 -11.03 17.77 -2.22
CA GLY A 32 -11.88 18.97 -2.24
C GLY A 32 -11.77 19.74 -0.93
N GLY A 33 -10.86 20.72 -0.86
CA GLY A 33 -10.83 21.62 0.29
C GLY A 33 -9.47 22.25 0.65
N VAL A 34 -8.69 22.73 -0.33
CA VAL A 34 -7.63 23.71 -0.03
C VAL A 34 -8.27 25.10 -0.09
N GLY A 35 -8.80 25.56 1.05
CA GLY A 35 -9.52 26.82 1.09
C GLY A 35 -9.90 27.28 2.49
N LYS A 36 -8.89 27.59 3.32
CA LYS A 36 -8.99 28.51 4.46
C LYS A 36 -9.91 28.08 5.63
N THR A 37 -9.47 27.19 6.53
CA THR A 37 -9.85 27.19 7.98
C THR A 37 -9.27 26.00 8.78
N VAL A 38 -7.98 25.70 8.70
CA VAL A 38 -7.33 24.78 9.68
C VAL A 38 -5.93 25.28 10.02
N THR A 39 -5.81 26.53 10.49
CA THR A 39 -4.53 27.07 10.98
C THR A 39 -4.52 27.37 12.46
N LYS A 40 -5.66 27.28 13.18
CA LYS A 40 -5.73 27.75 14.56
C LYS A 40 -5.68 26.68 15.65
N ASP A 41 -6.13 25.44 15.39
CA ASP A 41 -6.29 24.46 16.49
C ASP A 41 -5.39 23.21 16.44
N VAL A 42 -4.57 23.04 15.40
CA VAL A 42 -3.54 21.95 15.33
C VAL A 42 -2.14 22.43 15.70
N VAL A 43 -1.99 23.71 16.06
CA VAL A 43 -0.74 24.32 16.58
C VAL A 43 -0.55 24.04 18.09
N GLY A 44 -1.40 23.18 18.68
CA GLY A 44 -1.32 22.77 20.07
C GLY A 44 -0.33 21.61 20.30
N LYS A 45 0.93 21.95 20.55
CA LYS A 45 1.97 21.19 21.27
C LYS A 45 2.45 19.82 20.73
N GLY A 46 1.66 19.04 20.00
CA GLY A 46 2.07 17.68 19.56
C GLY A 46 2.76 17.63 18.19
N ALA A 47 2.28 18.41 17.22
CA ALA A 47 2.77 18.36 15.84
C ALA A 47 4.12 19.08 15.65
N SER A 48 4.39 20.11 16.46
CA SER A 48 5.63 20.88 16.37
C SER A 48 6.86 20.07 16.78
N ASP A 49 6.75 19.21 17.79
CA ASP A 49 7.88 18.43 18.31
C ASP A 49 8.26 17.26 17.39
N ALA A 50 7.29 16.68 16.67
CA ALA A 50 7.56 15.65 15.65
C ALA A 50 8.21 16.24 14.38
N LEU A 51 7.84 17.45 13.97
CA LEU A 51 8.50 18.12 12.86
C LEU A 51 9.89 18.65 13.23
N ARG A 52 10.09 19.08 14.49
CA ARG A 52 11.40 19.51 14.99
C ARG A 52 12.42 18.38 15.11
N SER A 53 11.97 17.14 15.37
CA SER A 53 12.85 15.97 15.39
C SER A 53 13.27 15.51 13.99
N LEU A 54 12.41 15.73 12.97
CA LEU A 54 12.70 15.43 11.57
C LEU A 54 13.63 16.45 10.90
N PHE A 55 13.55 17.73 11.30
CA PHE A 55 14.30 18.81 10.64
C PHE A 55 15.57 19.28 11.37
N GLY A 56 15.90 18.69 12.52
CA GLY A 56 17.08 19.08 13.28
C GLY A 56 16.83 20.38 14.06
N SER A 57 17.03 20.30 15.36
CA SER A 57 16.81 21.38 16.33
C SER A 57 17.66 22.61 16.04
N LEU A 58 17.03 23.78 15.93
CA LEU A 58 17.61 25.03 16.44
C LEU A 58 17.73 24.93 17.97
N PRO A 59 18.80 25.44 18.60
CA PRO A 59 19.04 25.23 20.02
C PRO A 59 17.89 25.81 20.84
N ALA A 60 17.25 24.94 21.63
CA ALA A 60 16.39 25.36 22.71
C ALA A 60 17.24 26.17 23.70
N GLN A 61 16.73 27.36 24.06
CA GLN A 61 17.34 28.27 25.01
C GLN A 61 17.76 27.50 26.27
N GLN A 62 19.07 27.48 26.53
CA GLN A 62 19.61 27.09 27.82
C GLN A 62 19.07 28.08 28.87
N PRO A 63 18.73 27.63 30.10
CA PRO A 63 18.38 28.56 31.16
C PRO A 63 19.55 29.55 31.34
N GLN A 64 19.24 30.84 31.18
CA GLN A 64 20.14 31.96 31.31
C GLN A 64 20.88 31.90 32.66
N GLY A 65 22.13 31.43 32.64
CA GLY A 65 23.09 31.70 33.69
C GLY A 65 23.87 32.94 33.31
N GLU A 66 23.50 34.09 33.86
CA GLU A 66 24.22 35.35 33.65
C GLU A 66 25.68 35.20 34.14
N PHE A 67 26.64 35.21 33.22
CA PHE A 67 28.06 35.28 33.55
C PHE A 67 28.41 36.71 33.97
N ARG A 68 28.57 36.92 35.27
CA ARG A 68 29.08 38.18 35.83
C ARG A 68 30.62 38.15 35.78
N PRO A 69 31.30 39.20 35.30
CA PRO A 69 32.76 39.28 35.36
C PRO A 69 33.25 39.12 36.81
N ASN A 70 34.32 38.33 37.01
CA ASN A 70 34.97 38.00 38.30
C ASN A 70 34.32 36.92 39.19
N GLN A 71 33.45 36.05 38.67
CA GLN A 71 33.13 34.80 39.38
C GLN A 71 34.13 33.69 39.03
N PRO A 72 34.77 33.03 40.03
CA PRO A 72 35.61 31.87 39.78
C PRO A 72 34.73 30.71 39.28
N ILE A 73 35.08 30.16 38.12
CA ILE A 73 34.43 28.97 37.56
C ILE A 73 34.88 27.78 38.40
N ASP A 74 33.97 27.24 39.20
CA ASP A 74 34.23 26.08 40.04
C ASP A 74 34.03 24.78 39.23
N PHE A 75 35.12 24.28 38.64
CA PHE A 75 35.13 23.01 37.89
C PHE A 75 35.06 21.76 38.78
N SER A 76 34.99 21.92 40.11
CA SER A 76 35.05 20.79 41.05
C SER A 76 33.77 19.92 41.11
N LYS A 77 32.71 20.33 40.40
CA LYS A 77 31.40 19.62 40.42
C LYS A 77 31.09 18.81 39.17
N GLU A 78 31.94 18.82 38.15
CA GLU A 78 31.83 17.87 37.05
C GLU A 78 32.49 16.54 37.45
N ARG A 79 31.83 15.85 38.40
CA ARG A 79 32.05 14.42 38.57
C ARG A 79 31.57 13.74 37.31
N PHE A 80 32.50 13.52 36.38
CA PHE A 80 32.32 12.56 35.29
C PHE A 80 31.96 11.23 35.94
N ASN A 81 30.67 10.89 35.91
CA ASN A 81 30.18 9.63 36.42
C ASN A 81 30.24 8.63 35.26
N PRO A 82 31.27 7.74 35.17
CA PRO A 82 31.44 6.84 34.04
C PRO A 82 30.30 5.80 33.92
N TYR A 83 29.36 5.79 34.87
CA TYR A 83 28.24 4.84 34.90
C TYR A 83 26.97 5.29 34.16
N GLN A 84 26.92 6.47 33.54
CA GLN A 84 25.69 6.95 32.89
C GLN A 84 25.61 6.79 31.37
N MET A 85 26.61 6.21 30.70
CA MET A 85 26.48 5.78 29.30
C MET A 85 26.08 4.31 29.19
N ARG A 86 25.01 3.90 29.90
CA ARG A 86 24.25 2.74 29.46
C ARG A 86 23.31 3.26 28.37
N ARG A 87 23.73 3.16 27.09
CA ARG A 87 22.77 3.28 25.99
C ARG A 87 21.59 2.36 26.36
N PRO A 88 20.36 2.86 26.50
CA PRO A 88 19.24 1.95 26.59
C PRO A 88 19.30 1.16 25.28
N GLU A 89 19.57 -0.14 25.37
CA GLU A 89 19.31 -1.03 24.25
C GLU A 89 17.86 -0.78 23.90
N VAL A 90 17.64 -0.15 22.74
CA VAL A 90 16.30 -0.01 22.20
C VAL A 90 15.88 -1.45 21.92
N ILE A 91 15.17 -2.05 22.88
CA ILE A 91 14.47 -3.31 22.68
C ILE A 91 13.42 -2.97 21.62
N VAL A 92 13.80 -3.14 20.36
CA VAL A 92 12.87 -3.06 19.23
C VAL A 92 11.86 -4.17 19.48
N ARG A 93 10.71 -3.78 20.05
CA ARG A 93 9.65 -4.71 20.39
C ARG A 93 9.31 -5.53 19.13
N PRO A 94 9.07 -6.86 19.21
CA PRO A 94 8.81 -7.72 18.06
C PRO A 94 7.52 -7.43 17.26
N GLN A 95 6.89 -6.26 17.46
CA GLN A 95 5.61 -5.92 16.84
C GLN A 95 5.71 -5.90 15.31
N VAL A 96 6.84 -5.44 14.77
CA VAL A 96 7.13 -5.45 13.32
C VAL A 96 7.02 -6.86 12.73
N LYS A 97 7.47 -7.90 13.45
CA LYS A 97 7.45 -9.28 12.92
C LYS A 97 6.03 -9.86 12.81
N ARG A 98 5.11 -9.53 13.73
CA ARG A 98 3.72 -10.03 13.64
C ARG A 98 2.95 -9.40 12.49
N GLU A 99 3.13 -8.09 12.29
CA GLU A 99 2.50 -7.37 11.18
C GLU A 99 3.05 -7.85 9.82
N GLU A 100 4.37 -8.07 9.72
CA GLU A 100 4.99 -8.61 8.51
C GLU A 100 4.52 -10.03 8.17
N VAL A 101 4.33 -10.91 9.16
CA VAL A 101 3.81 -12.27 8.93
C VAL A 101 2.37 -12.22 8.41
N GLY A 102 1.50 -11.43 9.04
CA GLY A 102 0.12 -11.27 8.57
C GLY A 102 0.02 -10.65 7.19
N MET A 103 0.94 -9.75 6.81
CA MET A 103 0.99 -9.19 5.46
C MET A 103 1.46 -10.20 4.41
N LYS A 104 2.43 -11.05 4.73
CA LYS A 104 2.88 -12.12 3.82
C LYS A 104 1.76 -13.12 3.53
N GLU A 105 1.05 -13.55 4.57
CA GLU A 105 -0.10 -14.46 4.42
C GLU A 105 -1.19 -13.86 3.53
N LYS A 106 -1.54 -12.58 3.73
CA LYS A 106 -2.49 -11.86 2.86
C LYS A 106 -2.03 -11.81 1.41
N ILE A 107 -0.75 -11.52 1.18
CA ILE A 107 -0.18 -11.49 -0.18
C ILE A 107 -0.25 -12.87 -0.83
N ASP A 108 0.06 -13.93 -0.09
CA ASP A 108 0.04 -15.28 -0.63
C ASP A 108 -1.39 -15.77 -0.89
N ALA A 109 -2.35 -15.43 -0.05
CA ALA A 109 -3.78 -15.66 -0.32
C ALA A 109 -4.22 -14.99 -1.63
N VAL A 110 -3.94 -13.70 -1.79
CA VAL A 110 -4.24 -12.96 -3.03
C VAL A 110 -3.54 -13.58 -4.25
N ARG A 111 -2.31 -14.07 -4.10
CA ARG A 111 -1.60 -14.75 -5.21
C ARG A 111 -2.26 -16.05 -5.62
N VAL A 112 -2.76 -16.84 -4.67
CA VAL A 112 -3.47 -18.09 -4.97
C VAL A 112 -4.76 -17.77 -5.72
N GLU A 113 -5.53 -16.79 -5.27
CA GLU A 113 -6.75 -16.34 -5.93
C GLU A 113 -6.48 -15.84 -7.35
N LEU A 114 -5.44 -15.03 -7.55
CA LEU A 114 -5.06 -14.55 -8.88
C LEU A 114 -4.67 -15.69 -9.83
N LYS A 115 -4.01 -16.75 -9.33
CA LYS A 115 -3.69 -17.95 -10.13
C LYS A 115 -4.96 -18.71 -10.51
N ALA A 116 -5.88 -18.89 -9.57
CA ALA A 116 -7.17 -19.54 -9.85
C ALA A 116 -7.97 -18.75 -10.89
N LEU A 117 -8.04 -17.42 -10.74
CA LEU A 117 -8.72 -16.53 -11.70
C LEU A 117 -8.10 -16.63 -13.10
N ALA A 118 -6.77 -16.67 -13.21
CA ALA A 118 -6.09 -16.87 -14.49
C ALA A 118 -6.46 -18.22 -15.15
N GLN A 119 -6.63 -19.28 -14.37
CA GLN A 119 -7.08 -20.59 -14.88
C GLN A 119 -8.53 -20.52 -15.36
N SER A 120 -9.44 -19.90 -14.60
CA SER A 120 -10.84 -19.72 -15.00
C SER A 120 -10.97 -18.93 -16.31
N VAL A 121 -10.18 -17.86 -16.49
CA VAL A 121 -10.16 -17.10 -17.76
C VAL A 121 -9.68 -17.97 -18.93
N LYS A 122 -8.70 -18.87 -18.70
CA LYS A 122 -8.23 -19.81 -19.73
C LYS A 122 -9.31 -20.84 -20.10
N GLN A 123 -10.04 -21.37 -19.12
CA GLN A 123 -11.15 -22.30 -19.34
C GLN A 123 -12.31 -21.63 -20.09
N LEU A 124 -12.68 -20.41 -19.67
CA LEU A 124 -13.69 -19.60 -20.34
C LEU A 124 -13.34 -19.39 -21.82
N ARG A 125 -12.07 -19.10 -22.14
CA ARG A 125 -11.60 -18.99 -23.53
C ARG A 125 -11.89 -20.27 -24.33
N SER A 126 -11.56 -21.46 -23.80
CA SER A 126 -11.82 -22.71 -24.51
C SER A 126 -13.31 -22.98 -24.72
N GLU A 127 -14.14 -22.70 -23.70
CA GLU A 127 -15.59 -22.88 -23.81
C GLU A 127 -16.20 -21.97 -24.87
N ILE A 128 -15.78 -20.70 -24.90
CA ILE A 128 -16.22 -19.75 -25.93
C ILE A 128 -15.82 -20.23 -27.32
N THR A 129 -14.56 -20.65 -27.51
CA THR A 129 -14.09 -21.16 -28.81
C THR A 129 -14.93 -22.34 -29.26
N ASN A 130 -15.16 -23.32 -28.37
CA ASN A 130 -15.98 -24.49 -28.68
C ASN A 130 -17.42 -24.11 -29.07
N GLN A 131 -18.02 -23.12 -28.41
CA GLN A 131 -19.39 -22.68 -28.68
C GLN A 131 -19.51 -21.83 -29.95
N VAL A 132 -18.48 -21.05 -30.29
CA VAL A 132 -18.45 -20.24 -31.51
C VAL A 132 -18.18 -21.09 -32.75
N ASP A 133 -17.35 -22.13 -32.63
CA ASP A 133 -17.02 -23.03 -33.74
C ASP A 133 -18.19 -23.98 -34.08
N GLN A 134 -19.07 -24.25 -33.11
CA GLN A 134 -20.31 -25.02 -33.33
C GLN A 134 -21.32 -24.18 -34.10
N THR A 135 -21.37 -24.36 -35.42
CA THR A 135 -22.37 -23.70 -36.27
C THR A 135 -23.74 -24.35 -36.08
N PRO A 136 -24.79 -23.61 -35.65
CA PRO A 136 -26.13 -24.19 -35.52
C PRO A 136 -26.68 -24.63 -36.88
N ILE A 137 -27.26 -25.83 -36.96
CA ILE A 137 -27.85 -26.39 -38.19
C ILE A 137 -29.12 -25.62 -38.61
N ASP A 138 -29.86 -25.08 -37.63
CA ASP A 138 -31.04 -24.23 -37.86
C ASP A 138 -31.07 -23.05 -36.86
N PRO A 139 -30.41 -21.92 -37.18
CA PRO A 139 -30.28 -20.80 -36.26
C PRO A 139 -31.57 -19.97 -36.14
N GLY A 140 -32.30 -20.16 -35.04
CA GLY A 140 -33.42 -19.28 -34.64
C GLY A 140 -33.03 -18.00 -33.88
N ILE A 141 -34.01 -17.12 -33.63
CA ILE A 141 -33.86 -15.84 -32.88
C ILE A 141 -33.19 -16.03 -31.51
N TYR A 142 -33.43 -17.16 -30.85
CA TYR A 142 -32.80 -17.49 -29.57
C TYR A 142 -31.27 -17.54 -29.65
N HIS A 143 -30.72 -18.18 -30.68
CA HIS A 143 -29.28 -18.29 -30.90
C HIS A 143 -28.66 -16.91 -31.15
N LEU A 144 -29.34 -16.07 -31.95
CA LEU A 144 -28.90 -14.70 -32.19
C LEU A 144 -28.80 -13.91 -30.88
N ASN A 145 -29.86 -13.91 -30.09
CA ASN A 145 -29.89 -13.21 -28.79
C ASN A 145 -28.81 -13.73 -27.83
N PHE A 146 -28.56 -15.04 -27.82
CA PHE A 146 -27.49 -15.64 -27.03
C PHE A 146 -26.12 -15.10 -27.45
N PHE A 147 -25.77 -15.16 -28.74
CA PHE A 147 -24.48 -14.68 -29.24
C PHE A 147 -24.33 -13.17 -29.09
N GLU A 148 -25.39 -12.38 -29.23
CA GLU A 148 -25.34 -10.93 -28.99
C GLU A 148 -25.03 -10.59 -27.54
N ARG A 149 -25.68 -11.29 -26.59
CA ARG A 149 -25.39 -11.14 -25.15
C ARG A 149 -23.97 -11.58 -24.83
N LEU A 150 -23.54 -12.73 -25.34
CA LEU A 150 -22.18 -13.23 -25.17
C LEU A 150 -21.16 -12.22 -25.71
N ARG A 151 -21.37 -11.68 -26.92
CA ARG A 151 -20.54 -10.63 -27.51
C ARG A 151 -20.46 -9.40 -26.61
N GLY A 152 -21.57 -8.96 -26.02
CA GLY A 152 -21.61 -7.83 -25.09
C GLY A 152 -20.72 -8.05 -23.87
N ILE A 153 -20.86 -9.21 -23.23
CA ILE A 153 -20.05 -9.60 -22.06
C ILE A 153 -18.56 -9.66 -22.42
N LEU A 154 -18.21 -10.27 -23.55
CA LEU A 154 -16.82 -10.41 -23.98
C LEU A 154 -16.16 -9.08 -24.35
N LYS A 155 -16.93 -8.10 -24.85
CA LYS A 155 -16.41 -6.75 -25.09
C LYS A 155 -15.96 -6.08 -23.80
N ILE A 156 -16.78 -6.14 -22.75
CA ILE A 156 -16.45 -5.57 -21.44
C ILE A 156 -15.26 -6.30 -20.82
N LEU A 157 -15.28 -7.63 -20.85
CA LEU A 157 -14.19 -8.45 -20.34
C LEU A 157 -12.85 -8.12 -21.03
N ARG A 158 -12.87 -7.96 -22.37
CA ARG A 158 -11.67 -7.59 -23.13
C ARG A 158 -11.08 -6.26 -22.63
N GLN A 159 -11.93 -5.25 -22.43
CA GLN A 159 -11.48 -3.95 -21.94
C GLN A 159 -10.83 -4.06 -20.55
N GLN A 160 -11.46 -4.78 -19.62
CA GLN A 160 -10.91 -5.00 -18.28
C GLN A 160 -9.56 -5.74 -18.30
N ILE A 161 -9.40 -6.71 -19.21
CA ILE A 161 -8.13 -7.44 -19.40
C ILE A 161 -7.05 -6.52 -19.96
N GLU A 162 -7.38 -5.67 -20.94
CA GLU A 162 -6.44 -4.69 -21.53
C GLU A 162 -5.98 -3.65 -20.50
N ASP A 163 -6.89 -3.14 -19.68
CA ASP A 163 -6.59 -2.20 -18.60
C ASP A 163 -5.66 -2.85 -17.57
N SER A 164 -5.99 -4.08 -17.15
CA SER A 164 -5.17 -4.88 -16.22
C SER A 164 -3.77 -5.17 -16.77
N ARG A 165 -3.69 -5.49 -18.07
CA ARG A 165 -2.41 -5.70 -18.76
C ARG A 165 -1.58 -4.43 -18.80
N SER A 166 -2.20 -3.30 -19.10
CA SER A 166 -1.55 -1.99 -19.12
C SER A 166 -0.98 -1.62 -17.74
N TRP A 167 -1.78 -1.81 -16.68
CA TRP A 167 -1.34 -1.59 -15.31
C TRP A 167 -0.15 -2.49 -14.93
N LEU A 168 -0.20 -3.77 -15.29
CA LEU A 168 0.89 -4.72 -15.03
C LEU A 168 2.17 -4.36 -15.78
N LEU A 169 2.07 -3.91 -17.04
CA LEU A 169 3.21 -3.44 -17.82
C LEU A 169 3.86 -2.19 -17.20
N LEU A 170 3.05 -1.22 -16.75
CA LEU A 170 3.55 -0.04 -16.05
C LEU A 170 4.25 -0.41 -14.74
N TRP A 171 3.68 -1.33 -13.96
CA TRP A 171 4.26 -1.80 -12.71
C TRP A 171 5.59 -2.53 -12.91
N THR A 172 5.62 -3.50 -13.83
CA THR A 172 6.83 -4.27 -14.15
C THR A 172 7.92 -3.40 -14.81
N GLY A 173 7.54 -2.44 -15.66
CA GLY A 173 8.43 -1.45 -16.23
C GLY A 173 9.09 -0.57 -15.17
N ARG A 174 8.31 -0.08 -14.19
CA ARG A 174 8.84 0.67 -13.04
C ARG A 174 9.83 -0.17 -12.23
N LYS A 175 9.53 -1.45 -11.98
CA LYS A 175 10.44 -2.37 -11.29
C LYS A 175 11.77 -2.55 -12.01
N LYS A 176 11.78 -2.66 -13.35
CA LYS A 176 13.02 -2.74 -14.16
C LYS A 176 13.86 -1.47 -14.03
N LYS A 177 13.24 -0.29 -14.08
CA LYS A 177 13.93 1.01 -13.89
C LYS A 177 14.53 1.12 -12.48
N MET A 178 13.82 0.69 -11.45
CA MET A 178 14.36 0.68 -10.08
C MET A 178 15.56 -0.27 -9.93
N GLY A 179 15.53 -1.44 -10.57
CA GLY A 179 16.66 -2.36 -10.61
C GLY A 179 17.88 -1.78 -11.35
N TYR A 180 17.66 -0.98 -12.40
CA TYR A 180 18.72 -0.22 -13.06
C TYR A 180 19.34 0.81 -12.11
N TRP A 181 18.52 1.67 -11.47
CA TRP A 181 19.01 2.69 -10.53
C TRP A 181 19.71 2.09 -9.31
N GLY A 182 19.24 0.94 -8.81
CA GLY A 182 19.92 0.23 -7.73
C GLY A 182 21.33 -0.24 -8.11
N ARG A 183 21.53 -0.71 -9.34
CA ARG A 183 22.86 -1.10 -9.84
C ARG A 183 23.73 0.11 -10.17
N TYR A 184 23.15 1.16 -10.74
CA TYR A 184 23.84 2.43 -10.99
C TYR A 184 24.36 3.05 -9.69
N LYS A 185 23.56 3.06 -8.61
CA LYS A 185 24.01 3.55 -7.30
C LYS A 185 25.19 2.74 -6.72
N LYS A 186 25.27 1.43 -7.00
CA LYS A 186 26.33 0.55 -6.48
C LYS A 186 27.63 0.66 -7.26
N HIS A 187 27.55 0.75 -8.58
CA HIS A 187 28.71 0.68 -9.48
C HIS A 187 29.04 2.01 -10.17
N GLY A 188 28.26 3.06 -9.90
CA GLY A 188 28.50 4.42 -10.37
C GLY A 188 28.53 4.56 -11.88
N THR A 189 29.36 5.49 -12.34
CA THR A 189 29.53 5.85 -13.76
C THR A 189 30.09 4.69 -14.59
N GLN A 190 30.88 3.78 -14.01
CA GLN A 190 31.40 2.59 -14.71
C GLN A 190 30.27 1.67 -15.21
N PHE A 191 29.16 1.57 -14.46
CA PHE A 191 27.99 0.79 -14.87
C PHE A 191 27.08 1.54 -15.86
N GLY A 192 27.10 2.86 -15.84
CA GLY A 192 26.37 3.70 -16.79
C GLY A 192 27.07 3.81 -18.16
N LEU A 193 28.41 3.87 -18.16
CA LEU A 193 29.25 4.09 -19.33
C LEU A 193 29.83 2.80 -19.95
N SER A 194 29.48 1.63 -19.40
CA SER A 194 29.87 0.35 -20.00
C SER A 194 29.41 0.30 -21.47
N SER A 195 30.36 0.06 -22.38
CA SER A 195 30.17 0.07 -23.84
C SER A 195 29.01 -0.79 -24.33
N GLU A 196 28.75 -1.91 -23.64
CA GLU A 196 27.61 -2.79 -23.93
C GLU A 196 26.24 -2.12 -23.71
N ARG A 197 26.18 -1.15 -22.79
CA ARG A 197 24.93 -0.54 -22.36
C ARG A 197 24.68 0.84 -22.96
N THR A 198 25.73 1.61 -23.26
CA THR A 198 25.60 2.85 -24.04
C THR A 198 24.94 2.57 -25.38
N VAL A 199 25.30 1.47 -26.06
CA VAL A 199 24.65 1.02 -27.30
C VAL A 199 23.16 0.72 -27.08
N ALA A 200 22.82 0.01 -26.00
CA ALA A 200 21.43 -0.32 -25.66
C ALA A 200 20.56 0.89 -25.26
N THR A 201 21.16 1.95 -24.70
CA THR A 201 20.44 3.20 -24.36
C THR A 201 20.41 4.21 -25.50
N GLN A 202 21.32 4.11 -26.47
CA GLN A 202 21.41 5.03 -27.62
C GLN A 202 20.57 4.56 -28.81
N ALA A 203 20.28 3.25 -28.91
CA ALA A 203 19.49 2.66 -29.99
C ALA A 203 17.98 2.53 -29.69
N GLY A 204 17.48 3.19 -28.65
CA GLY A 204 16.08 3.08 -28.17
C GLY A 204 15.37 4.42 -28.06
#